data_AF-A0A2G2QN14-F1
#
_entry.id   AF-A0A2G2QN14-F1
#
_cell.length_a   1.000
_cell.length_b   1.000
_cell.length_c   1.000
_cell.angle_alpha   90.00
_cell.angle_beta   90.00
_cell.angle_gamma   90.00
#
_symmetry.space_group_name_H-M   'P 1'
#
loop_
_entity.id
_entity.type
_entity.pdbx_description
1 polymer ?
#
loop_
_entity_poly.entity_id
_entity_poly.type
_entity_poly.pdbx_seq_one_letter_code
_entity_poly.pdbx_strand_id
1 'polypeptide(L)' 'MAISKKYDYRTTQQKDTWNAEIIRRASSKKTIVSKTQDGFKTEADANEWAEKELVAFTAKQSAQNKRRAEKRK' A
#
# COMPACT_ATOMS: atom_id res chain seq x y z
N MET A 1 8.59 -0.26 12.05
CA MET A 1 7.19 0.07 12.38
C MET A 1 6.29 -0.99 11.74
N ALA A 2 5.41 -1.64 12.50
CA ALA A 2 4.69 -2.82 12.02
C ALA A 2 3.40 -2.43 11.30
N ILE A 3 3.54 -2.12 10.02
CA ILE A 3 2.44 -2.06 9.07
C ILE A 3 1.88 -3.51 9.00
N SER A 4 0.57 -3.66 9.17
CA SER A 4 -0.11 -4.94 9.50
C SER A 4 0.40 -6.20 8.77
N LYS A 5 0.12 -7.42 9.28
CA LYS A 5 0.54 -8.70 8.65
C LYS A 5 0.15 -8.89 7.16
N LYS A 6 -0.75 -8.05 6.62
CA LYS A 6 -1.31 -8.14 5.26
C LYS A 6 -0.91 -6.99 4.33
N TYR A 7 -0.72 -5.78 4.85
CA TYR A 7 -0.41 -4.61 4.05
C TYR A 7 0.86 -3.97 4.60
N ASP A 8 1.69 -3.47 3.70
CA ASP A 8 2.97 -2.86 3.99
C ASP A 8 3.24 -1.75 2.97
N TYR A 9 4.23 -0.91 3.21
CA TYR A 9 4.75 0.00 2.20
C TYR A 9 6.27 -0.01 2.18
N ARG A 10 6.85 0.34 1.03
CA ARG A 10 8.29 0.42 0.85
C ARG A 10 8.61 1.69 0.11
N THR A 11 9.60 2.42 0.62
CA THR A 11 10.21 3.52 -0.11
C THR A 11 11.56 3.09 -0.68
N THR A 12 11.87 3.58 -1.88
CA THR A 12 13.15 3.34 -2.54
C THR A 12 13.66 4.63 -3.15
N GLN A 13 14.94 4.90 -2.96
CA GLN A 13 15.59 6.03 -3.61
C GLN A 13 15.96 5.64 -5.04
N GLN A 14 15.54 6.44 -6.01
CA GLN A 14 15.93 6.34 -7.42
C GLN A 14 16.63 7.63 -7.85
N LYS A 15 17.96 7.57 -7.96
CA LYS A 15 18.81 8.71 -8.33
C LYS A 15 18.55 9.91 -7.39
N ASP A 16 17.81 10.91 -7.88
CA ASP A 16 17.48 12.14 -7.17
C ASP A 16 16.03 12.19 -6.66
N THR A 17 15.25 11.14 -6.90
CA THR A 17 13.85 11.06 -6.47
C THR A 17 13.62 9.86 -5.58
N TRP A 18 12.52 9.92 -4.83
CA TRP A 18 12.02 8.85 -4.00
C TRP A 18 10.79 8.23 -4.66
N ASN A 19 10.68 6.92 -4.52
CA ASN A 19 9.57 6.12 -4.97
C ASN A 19 8.93 5.45 -3.74
N ALA A 20 7.60 5.41 -3.71
CA ALA A 20 6.82 4.73 -2.70
C ALA A 20 5.95 3.64 -3.33
N GLU A 21 6.01 2.45 -2.76
CA GLU A 21 5.26 1.27 -3.18
C GLU A 21 4.33 0.83 -2.05
N ILE A 22 3.04 0.70 -2.34
CA ILE A 22 2.08 0.02 -1.46
C ILE A 22 2.11 -1.46 -1.78
N ILE A 23 2.43 -2.25 -0.76
CA ILE A 23 2.66 -3.67 -0.87
C ILE A 23 1.57 -4.42 -0.11
N ARG A 24 1.09 -5.54 -0.67
CA ARG A 24 0.17 -6.44 0.02
C ARG A 24 0.64 -7.88 -0.03
N ARG A 25 0.43 -8.58 1.06
CA ARG A 25 0.57 -10.03 1.15
C ARG A 25 -0.63 -10.69 0.47
N ALA A 26 -0.42 -11.21 -0.73
CA ALA A 26 -1.44 -11.94 -1.49
C ALA A 26 -1.62 -13.37 -0.96
N SER A 27 -0.52 -14.01 -0.55
CA SER A 27 -0.53 -15.32 0.13
C SER A 27 0.61 -15.39 1.16
N SER A 28 0.70 -16.49 1.92
CA SER A 28 1.78 -16.66 2.90
C SER A 28 3.18 -16.54 2.28
N LYS A 29 3.34 -16.95 1.01
CA LYS A 29 4.61 -16.95 0.27
C LYS A 29 4.72 -15.84 -0.78
N LYS A 30 3.65 -15.10 -1.05
CA LYS A 30 3.60 -14.12 -2.15
C LYS A 30 3.17 -12.75 -1.67
N THR A 31 4.06 -11.79 -1.93
CA THR A 31 3.86 -10.37 -1.70
C THR A 31 3.82 -9.67 -3.05
N ILE A 32 2.89 -8.74 -3.25
CA ILE A 32 2.73 -8.02 -4.52
C ILE A 32 2.61 -6.53 -4.26
N VAL A 33 3.12 -5.74 -5.21
CA VAL A 33 2.91 -4.29 -5.25
C VAL A 33 1.51 -4.03 -5.80
N SER A 34 0.73 -3.22 -5.08
CA SER A 34 -0.65 -2.86 -5.45
C SER A 34 -0.76 -1.46 -6.03
N LYS A 35 0.11 -0.54 -5.61
CA LYS A 35 0.20 0.82 -6.13
C LYS A 35 1.63 1.30 -5.99
N THR A 36 2.08 2.10 -6.94
CA THR A 36 3.41 2.71 -6.93
C THR A 36 3.25 4.17 -7.26
N GLN A 37 4.04 5.01 -6.62
CA GLN A 37 4.15 6.43 -6.93
C GLN A 37 5.61 6.83 -6.86
N ASP A 38 6.08 7.52 -7.89
CA ASP A 38 7.41 8.09 -7.97
C ASP A 38 7.35 9.62 -8.01
N GLY A 39 8.54 10.23 -8.03
CA GLY A 39 8.70 11.67 -8.16
C GLY A 39 8.72 12.43 -6.84
N PHE A 40 8.86 11.75 -5.70
CA PHE A 40 9.04 12.43 -4.42
C PHE A 40 10.44 13.04 -4.32
N LYS A 41 10.57 14.22 -3.71
CA LYS A 41 11.86 14.87 -3.49
C LYS A 41 12.57 14.35 -2.25
N THR A 42 11.79 13.95 -1.23
CA THR A 42 12.33 13.47 0.03
C THR A 42 11.71 12.12 0.41
N GLU A 43 12.43 11.36 1.24
CA GLU A 43 11.92 10.13 1.83
C GLU A 43 10.69 10.37 2.71
N ALA A 44 10.66 11.49 3.42
CA ALA A 44 9.55 11.87 4.29
C ALA A 44 8.26 12.07 3.48
N ASP A 45 8.32 12.77 2.34
CA ASP A 45 7.16 12.96 1.46
C ASP A 45 6.64 11.61 0.93
N ALA A 46 7.57 10.72 0.57
CA ALA A 46 7.26 9.39 0.06
C ALA A 46 6.59 8.52 1.14
N ASN A 47 7.09 8.56 2.39
CA ASN A 47 6.52 7.85 3.53
C ASN A 47 5.14 8.39 3.91
N GLU A 48 4.98 9.72 3.98
CA GLU A 48 3.70 10.34 4.31
C GLU A 48 2.63 10.02 3.25
N TRP A 49 3.00 10.05 1.98
CA TRP A 49 2.13 9.61 0.90
C TRP A 49 1.76 8.13 1.05
N ALA A 50 2.74 7.27 1.33
CA ALA A 50 2.52 5.83 1.47
C ALA A 50 1.55 5.51 2.62
N GLU A 51 1.70 6.19 3.76
CA GLU A 51 0.82 6.01 4.92
C GLU A 51 -0.62 6.43 4.62
N LYS A 52 -0.82 7.61 4.02
CA LYS A 52 -2.14 8.10 3.63
C LYS A 52 -2.81 7.16 2.63
N GLU A 53 -2.06 6.74 1.62
CA GLU A 53 -2.57 5.85 0.59
C GLU A 53 -2.89 4.46 1.14
N LEU A 54 -2.09 3.93 2.07
CA LEU A 54 -2.34 2.64 2.71
C LEU A 54 -3.67 2.61 3.47
N VAL A 55 -3.99 3.69 4.20
CA VAL A 55 -5.26 3.83 4.93
C VAL A 55 -6.43 3.85 3.94
N ALA A 56 -6.33 4.69 2.90
CA ALA A 56 -7.34 4.78 1.84
C ALA A 56 -7.54 3.44 1.12
N PHE A 57 -6.45 2.75 0.80
CA PHE A 57 -6.45 1.45 0.13
C PHE A 57 -7.15 0.38 0.99
N THR A 58 -6.81 0.33 2.28
CA THR A 58 -7.40 -0.63 3.22
C THR A 58 -8.90 -0.39 3.38
N ALA A 59 -9.33 0.87 3.51
CA ALA A 59 -10.74 1.23 3.59
C ALA A 59 -11.52 0.79 2.32
N LYS A 60 -10.97 1.09 1.14
CA LYS A 60 -11.54 0.67 -0.15
C LYS A 60 -11.65 -0.85 -0.26
N GLN A 61 -10.61 -1.57 0.15
CA GLN A 61 -10.61 -3.04 0.09
C GLN A 61 -11.63 -3.65 1.07
N SER A 62 -11.76 -3.08 2.27
CA SER A 62 -12.78 -3.49 3.25
C SER A 62 -14.20 -3.30 2.71
N ALA A 63 -14.50 -2.13 2.14
CA ALA A 63 -15.80 -1.85 1.54
C ALA A 63 -16.13 -2.80 0.37
N GLN A 64 -15.16 -3.09 -0.49
CA GLN A 64 -15.35 -4.07 -1.57
C GLN A 64 -15.59 -5.49 -1.03
N ASN A 65 -14.89 -5.90 0.02
CA ASN A 65 -15.08 -7.20 0.64
C ASN A 65 -16.48 -7.32 1.25
N LYS A 66 -16.96 -6.30 1.96
CA LYS A 66 -18.33 -6.24 2.48
C LYS A 66 -19.36 -6.38 1.35
N ARG A 67 -19.25 -5.58 0.29
CA ARG A 67 -20.14 -5.66 -0.87
C ARG A 67 -20.16 -7.04 -1.54
N ARG A 68 -19.01 -7.71 -1.62
CA ARG A 68 -18.92 -9.07 -2.18
C ARG A 68 -19.47 -10.13 -1.23
N ALA A 69 -19.40 -9.93 0.09
CA ALA A 69 -19.98 -10.82 1.07
C ALA A 69 -21.51 -10.77 1.03
N GLU A 70 -22.09 -9.57 0.94
CA GLU A 70 -23.54 -9.38 0.79
C GLU A 70 -24.08 -10.09 -0.46
N LYS A 71 -23.37 -10.04 -1.59
CA LYS A 71 -23.77 -10.74 -2.83
C LYS A 71 -23.70 -12.28 -2.78
N ARG A 72 -23.03 -12.83 -1.77
CA ARG A 72 -22.88 -14.29 -1.59
C ARG A 72 -23.90 -14.86 -0.61
N LYS A 73 -24.57 -14.00 0.17
CA LYS A 73 -25.78 -14.36 0.90
C LYS A 73 -26.95 -14.43 -0.06
#